data_AF-A0A7R9QH70-F1
#
_entry.id   AF-A0A7R9QH70-F1
#
_cell.length_a   1.000
_cell.length_b   1.000
_cell.length_c   1.000
_cell.angle_alpha   90.00
_cell.angle_beta   90.00
_cell.angle_gamma   90.00
#
_symmetry.space_group_name_H-M   'P 1'
#
loop_
_entity.id
_entity.type
_entity.pdbx_description
1 polymer ?
#
loop_
_entity_poly.entity_id
_entity_poly.type
_entity_poly.pdbx_seq_one_letter_code
_entity_poly.pdbx_strand_id
1 'polypeptide(L)' 'MAFIYFAVRDNLTTDSDVILGQYMLAFPAIMEGYRTVNLVDSDNRSLSPASLLVHIAFKDVGDYWSPE' A
#
# COMPACT_ATOMS: atom_id res chain seq x y z
N MET A 1 7.47 -14.57 -6.80
CA MET A 1 7.32 -13.14 -7.14
C MET A 1 6.25 -12.56 -6.24
N ALA A 2 6.43 -11.35 -5.70
CA ALA A 2 5.49 -10.72 -4.77
C ALA A 2 5.09 -9.34 -5.28
N PHE A 3 3.88 -8.92 -4.90
CA PHE A 3 3.32 -7.60 -5.18
C PHE A 3 2.82 -6.98 -3.89
N ILE A 4 2.83 -5.66 -3.83
CA ILE A 4 2.25 -4.87 -2.76
C ILE A 4 1.03 -4.17 -3.35
N TYR A 5 -0.10 -4.31 -2.67
CA TYR A 5 -1.38 -3.76 -3.07
C TYR A 5 -1.93 -2.89 -1.95
N PHE A 6 -2.04 -1.59 -2.23
CA PHE A 6 -2.71 -0.63 -1.36
C PHE A 6 -4.15 -0.51 -1.84
N ALA A 7 -5.11 -0.70 -0.94
CA ALA A 7 -6.53 -0.51 -1.21
C ALA A 7 -7.17 0.30 -0.08
N VAL A 8 -7.90 1.34 -0.46
CA VAL A 8 -8.75 2.11 0.45
C VAL A 8 -10.17 1.63 0.25
N ARG A 9 -10.82 1.18 1.32
CA ARG A 9 -12.19 0.69 1.31
C ARG A 9 -13.07 1.60 2.15
N ASP A 10 -14.30 1.80 1.71
CA ASP A 10 -15.33 2.40 2.56
C ASP A 10 -15.85 1.34 3.53
N ASN A 11 -15.84 1.66 4.82
CA ASN A 11 -16.34 0.77 5.86
C ASN A 11 -17.77 1.21 6.22
N LEU A 12 -18.70 0.95 5.32
CA LEU A 12 -20.12 1.04 5.61
C LEU A 12 -20.60 -0.34 6.04
N THR A 13 -21.50 -0.40 7.03
CA THR A 13 -22.06 -1.61 7.65
C THR A 13 -22.84 -2.54 6.71
N THR A 14 -22.90 -2.24 5.41
CA THR A 14 -23.48 -3.10 4.37
C THR A 14 -22.37 -3.89 3.68
N ASP A 15 -22.55 -5.21 3.65
CA ASP A 15 -21.64 -6.35 3.37
C ASP A 15 -20.75 -6.33 2.10
N SER A 16 -20.58 -5.17 1.45
CA SER A 16 -19.69 -4.99 0.31
C SER A 16 -18.78 -3.78 0.56
N ASP A 17 -17.62 -4.00 1.15
CA ASP A 17 -16.58 -2.98 1.29
C ASP A 17 -16.13 -2.50 -0.11
N VAL A 18 -16.70 -1.39 -0.57
CA VAL A 18 -16.41 -0.79 -1.87
C VAL A 18 -14.99 -0.23 -1.84
N ILE A 19 -14.16 -0.62 -2.81
CA ILE A 19 -12.83 -0.05 -2.99
C ILE A 19 -12.98 1.36 -3.57
N LEU A 20 -12.57 2.36 -2.80
CA LEU A 20 -12.61 3.77 -3.17
C LEU A 20 -11.39 4.19 -3.99
N GLY A 21 -10.27 3.48 -3.83
CA GLY A 21 -9.03 3.76 -4.55
C GLY A 21 -7.98 2.71 -4.28
N GLN A 22 -7.06 2.53 -5.23
CA GLN A 22 -6.07 1.47 -5.16
C GLN A 22 -4.72 1.87 -5.78
N TYR A 23 -3.68 1.12 -5.46
CA TYR A 23 -2.38 1.18 -6.12
C TYR A 23 -1.65 -0.16 -5.98
N MET A 24 -0.98 -0.62 -7.04
CA MET A 24 -0.26 -1.89 -7.04
C MET A 24 1.16 -1.69 -7.59
N LEU A 25 2.14 -2.30 -6.94
CA LEU A 25 3.52 -2.35 -7.43
C LEU A 25 4.16 -3.71 -7.18
N ALA A 26 5.09 -4.09 -8.04
CA ALA A 26 5.93 -5.27 -7.79
C ALA A 26 6.82 -5.03 -6.57
N PHE A 27 6.99 -6.03 -5.71
CA PHE A 27 7.81 -5.92 -4.51
C PHE A 27 9.24 -5.42 -4.78
N PRO A 28 9.95 -5.86 -5.85
CA PRO A 28 11.29 -5.33 -6.14
C PRO A 28 11.33 -3.84 -6.50
N ALA A 29 10.19 -3.23 -6.82
CA ALA A 29 10.09 -1.82 -7.22
C ALA A 29 9.76 -0.88 -6.05
N ILE A 30 9.53 -1.39 -4.84
CA ILE A 30 9.21 -0.56 -3.68
C ILE A 30 10.48 0.07 -3.08
N MET A 31 10.37 1.32 -2.63
CA MET A 31 11.47 2.10 -2.05
C MET A 31 11.18 2.42 -0.58
N GLU A 32 12.18 2.28 0.29
CA GLU A 32 12.07 2.59 1.73
C GLU A 32 11.94 4.09 2.05
N GLY A 33 11.46 4.40 3.24
CA GLY A 33 11.25 5.75 3.77
C GLY A 33 9.83 6.28 3.54
N TYR A 34 9.65 7.58 3.77
CA TYR A 34 8.38 8.25 3.50
C TYR A 34 8.10 8.35 2.01
N ARG A 35 6.93 7.88 1.58
CA ARG A 35 6.48 7.87 0.18
C ARG A 35 5.02 8.27 0.08
N THR A 36 4.67 8.90 -1.04
CA THR A 36 3.29 9.20 -1.40
C THR A 36 2.81 8.19 -2.43
N VAL A 37 1.72 7.48 -2.11
CA VAL A 37 1.05 6.54 -3.00
C VAL A 37 -0.16 7.25 -3.62
N ASN A 38 -0.11 7.53 -4.91
CA ASN A 38 -1.22 8.14 -5.63
C ASN A 38 -2.24 7.07 -6.01
N LEU A 39 -3.48 7.26 -5.60
CA LEU A 39 -4.54 6.27 -5.82
C LEU A 39 -5.12 6.37 -7.23
N VAL A 40 -5.57 5.23 -7.73
CA VAL A 40 -6.35 5.10 -8.96
C VAL A 40 -7.70 4.41 -8.70
N ASP A 41 -8.67 4.60 -9.59
CA ASP A 41 -9.94 3.87 -9.57
C ASP A 41 -9.78 2.43 -10.10
N SER A 42 -10.91 1.69 -10.21
CA SER A 42 -10.94 0.33 -10.76
C SER A 42 -10.51 0.25 -12.23
N ASP A 43 -10.62 1.35 -12.97
CA ASP A 43 -10.26 1.47 -14.38
C ASP A 43 -8.83 2.06 -14.55
N ASN A 44 -8.04 2.11 -13.47
CA ASN A 44 -6.70 2.70 -13.40
C ASN A 44 -6.63 4.20 -13.75
N ARG A 45 -7.73 4.94 -13.61
CA ARG A 45 -7.72 6.40 -13.75
C ARG A 45 -7.23 7.04 -12.47
N SER A 46 -6.43 8.10 -12.60
CA SER A 46 -5.93 8.84 -11.45
C SER A 46 -7.08 9.46 -10.65
N LEU A 47 -7.03 9.28 -9.32
CA LEU A 47 -7.95 9.91 -8.38
C LEU A 47 -7.36 11.19 -7.76
N SER A 48 -6.38 11.83 -8.42
CA SER A 48 -5.74 13.04 -7.90
C SER A 48 -6.77 14.07 -7.41
N PRO A 49 -6.63 14.61 -6.18
CA PRO A 49 -5.45 14.56 -5.32
C PRO A 49 -5.37 13.37 -4.34
N ALA A 50 -6.23 12.35 -4.46
CA ALA A 50 -6.30 11.26 -3.50
C ALA A 50 -4.98 10.46 -3.42
N SER A 51 -4.39 10.43 -2.23
CA SER A 51 -3.12 9.77 -1.97
C SER A 51 -3.00 9.27 -0.52
N LEU A 52 -2.11 8.29 -0.31
CA LEU A 52 -1.69 7.83 1.01
C LEU A 52 -0.25 8.28 1.26
N LEU A 53 0.02 8.88 2.43
CA LEU A 53 1.38 9.06 2.93
C LEU A 53 1.76 7.83 3.76
N VAL A 54 2.81 7.11 3.36
CA VAL A 54 3.27 5.88 4.01
C VAL A 54 4.74 5.97 4.37
N HIS A 55 5.17 5.23 5.39
CA HIS A 55 6.58 4.97 5.67
C HIS A 55 6.85 3.48 5.42
N ILE A 56 7.80 3.19 4.52
CA ILE A 56 8.17 1.83 4.13
C ILE A 56 9.53 1.47 4.72
N ALA A 57 9.65 0.30 5.33
CA ALA A 57 10.93 -0.24 5.79
C ALA A 57 10.95 -1.76 5.57
N PHE A 58 12.10 -2.30 5.18
CA PHE A 58 12.34 -3.72 5.15
C PHE A 58 13.06 -4.14 6.43
N LYS A 59 12.81 -5.38 6.84
CA LYS A 59 13.55 -6.01 7.93
C LYS A 59 13.86 -7.44 7.50
N ASP A 60 15.12 -7.83 7.59
CA ASP A 60 15.50 -9.22 7.35
C ASP A 60 15.05 -10.08 8.53
N VAL A 61 14.65 -11.32 8.22
CA VAL A 61 14.16 -12.28 9.22
C VAL A 61 15.22 -12.59 10.30
N GLY A 62 16.51 -12.28 10.04
CA GLY A 62 17.63 -12.45 10.97
C GLY A 62 17.81 -11.36 12.03
N ASP A 63 17.22 -10.17 11.88
CA ASP A 63 17.43 -9.02 12.77
C ASP A 63 16.59 -9.08 14.08
N TYR A 64 16.23 -10.28 14.52
CA TYR A 64 15.45 -10.51 15.75
C TYR A 64 16.28 -11.14 16.89
N TRP A 65 17.56 -11.45 16.69
CA TRP A 65 18.40 -12.04 17.74
C TRP A 65 19.78 -11.40 17.87
N SER A 66 19.91 -10.51 18.86
CA SER A 66 21.15 -10.28 19.61
C SER A 66 20.83 -10.52 21.08
N PRO A 67 21.31 -11.61 21.71
CA PRO A 67 21.27 -11.73 23.15
C PRO A 67 22.38 -10.82 23.71
N GLU A 68 22.00 -9.65 24.22
CA GLU A 68 22.77 -8.97 25.27
C GLU A 68 22.44 -9.61 26.62
#